data_AF-A0A3E0G5E0-F1
#
_entry.id   AF-A0A3E0G5E0-F1
#
_cell.length_a   1.000
_cell.length_b   1.000
_cell.length_c   1.000
_cell.angle_alpha   90.00
_cell.angle_beta   90.00
_cell.angle_gamma   90.00
#
_symmetry.space_group_name_H-M   'P 1'
#
loop_
_entity.id
_entity.type
_entity.pdbx_description
1 polymer ?
#
loop_
_entity_poly.entity_id
_entity_poly.type
_entity_poly.pdbx_seq_one_letter_code
_entity_poly.pdbx_strand_id
1 'polypeptide(L)'
;MLFYRAALPLSHQTLTFVSDLIRAHRKQMSSAWRTLNPAQQALLVLVYLRKGEPFADVGAGFDVSTTTCWRYVNETAELLAQRAPKRRTALRRAKRRAWHT
;
A
#
# COMPACT_ATOMS: atom_id res chain seq x y z
N MET A 1 15.79 5.75 6.74
CA MET A 1 14.37 5.34 6.65
C MET A 1 13.41 6.09 7.60
N LEU A 2 13.87 6.96 8.52
CA LEU A 2 12.96 7.74 9.40
C LEU A 2 12.40 9.03 8.76
N PHE A 3 13.05 9.59 7.73
CA PHE A 3 12.66 10.88 7.13
C PHE A 3 11.23 10.89 6.56
N TYR A 4 10.81 9.83 5.85
CA TYR A 4 9.47 9.76 5.27
C TYR A 4 8.35 9.63 6.31
N ARG A 5 8.58 8.89 7.40
CA ARG A 5 7.58 8.71 8.46
C ARG A 5 7.35 10.00 9.26
N ALA A 6 8.37 10.83 9.43
CA ALA A 6 8.26 12.13 10.10
C ALA A 6 7.62 13.21 9.20
N ALA A 7 7.85 13.15 7.88
CA ALA A 7 7.37 14.15 6.94
C ALA A 7 5.95 13.90 6.39
N LEU A 8 5.45 12.66 6.48
CA LEU A 8 4.11 12.31 6.04
C LEU A 8 3.16 12.19 7.24
N PRO A 9 1.98 12.84 7.23
CA PRO A 9 0.92 12.56 8.19
C PRO A 9 0.30 11.20 7.84
N LEU A 10 1.06 10.13 8.07
CA LEU A 10 0.63 8.75 7.94
C LEU A 10 0.34 8.23 9.35
N SER A 11 -0.90 7.79 9.56
CA SER A 11 -1.24 7.13 10.82
C SER A 11 -0.42 5.85 10.95
N HIS A 12 0.10 5.58 12.15
CA HIS A 12 0.82 4.33 12.43
C HIS A 12 -0.05 3.11 12.08
N GLN A 13 -1.35 3.22 12.33
CA GLN A 13 -2.34 2.19 12.04
C GLN A 13 -2.41 1.84 10.55
N THR A 14 -2.34 2.83 9.65
CA THR A 14 -2.33 2.59 8.20
C THR A 14 -1.08 1.84 7.79
N LEU A 15 0.09 2.23 8.30
CA LEU A 15 1.35 1.57 8.00
C LEU A 15 1.34 0.11 8.48
N THR A 16 0.89 -0.14 9.71
CA THR A 16 0.77 -1.50 10.26
C THR A 16 -0.19 -2.35 9.41
N PHE A 17 -1.38 -1.82 9.09
CA PHE A 17 -2.37 -2.53 8.28
C PHE A 17 -1.82 -2.95 6.91
N VAL A 18 -1.15 -2.05 6.19
CA VAL A 18 -0.57 -2.36 4.87
C VAL A 18 0.60 -3.34 5.00
N SER A 19 1.42 -3.19 6.04
CA SER A 19 2.54 -4.11 6.32
C SER A 19 2.04 -5.53 6.57
N ASP A 20 0.96 -5.69 7.32
CA ASP A 20 0.35 -6.98 7.63
C ASP A 20 -0.29 -7.61 6.39
N LEU A 21 -0.91 -6.79 5.53
CA LEU A 21 -1.45 -7.25 4.25
C LEU A 21 -0.36 -7.82 3.35
N ILE A 22 0.77 -7.11 3.21
CA ILE A 22 1.94 -7.56 2.46
C ILE A 22 2.53 -8.82 3.09
N ARG A 23 2.63 -8.89 4.43
CA ARG A 23 3.14 -10.08 5.14
C ARG A 23 2.28 -11.30 4.87
N ALA A 24 0.96 -11.17 4.96
CA ALA A 24 0.02 -12.27 4.69
C ALA A 24 0.14 -12.76 3.25
N HIS A 25 0.21 -11.83 2.29
CA HIS A 25 0.35 -12.16 0.88
C HIS A 25 1.69 -12.86 0.56
N ARG A 26 2.81 -12.36 1.10
CA ARG A 26 4.13 -13.01 0.96
C ARG A 26 4.15 -14.43 1.50
N LYS A 27 3.44 -14.69 2.61
CA LYS A 27 3.33 -16.04 3.20
C LYS A 27 2.55 -16.99 2.29
N GLN A 28 1.53 -16.50 1.59
CA GLN A 28 0.76 -17.29 0.62
C GLN A 28 1.56 -17.58 -0.66
N MET A 29 2.37 -16.62 -1.11
CA MET A 29 3.12 -16.71 -2.37
C MET A 29 4.55 -17.26 -2.23
N SER A 30 4.97 -17.71 -1.04
CA SER A 30 6.32 -18.22 -0.74
C SER A 30 7.46 -17.39 -1.37
N SER A 31 7.32 -16.06 -1.36
CA SER A 31 8.24 -15.15 -2.05
C SER A 31 9.45 -14.89 -1.16
N ALA A 32 10.47 -15.74 -1.27
CA ALA A 32 11.65 -15.77 -0.38
C ALA A 32 12.67 -14.64 -0.61
N TRP A 33 12.63 -13.94 -1.76
CA TRP A 33 13.66 -12.98 -2.14
C TRP A 33 13.06 -11.60 -2.44
N ARG A 34 13.00 -10.74 -1.43
CA ARG A 34 12.62 -9.33 -1.58
C ARG A 34 13.58 -8.43 -0.81
N THR A 35 14.10 -7.41 -1.49
CA THR A 35 15.07 -6.44 -0.94
C THR A 35 14.52 -5.68 0.27
N LEU A 36 13.23 -5.35 0.27
CA LEU A 36 12.59 -4.59 1.34
C LEU A 36 11.79 -5.49 2.28
N ASN A 37 11.87 -5.20 3.58
CA ASN A 37 10.96 -5.80 4.54
C ASN A 37 9.51 -5.29 4.31
N PRO A 38 8.47 -5.98 4.83
CA PRO A 38 7.08 -5.59 4.58
C PRO A 38 6.73 -4.15 5.00
N ALA A 39 7.35 -3.63 6.07
CA ALA A 39 7.10 -2.27 6.53
C ALA A 39 7.75 -1.20 5.64
N GLN A 40 8.96 -1.47 5.14
CA GLN A 40 9.61 -0.61 4.14
C GLN A 40 8.85 -0.62 2.82
N GLN A 41 8.38 -1.79 2.36
CA GLN A 41 7.52 -1.89 1.17
C GLN A 41 6.22 -1.09 1.39
N ALA A 42 5.56 -1.25 2.53
CA ALA A 42 4.34 -0.50 2.86
C ALA A 42 4.60 1.02 2.86
N LEU A 43 5.70 1.47 3.46
CA LEU A 43 6.05 2.88 3.49
C LEU A 43 6.32 3.42 2.08
N LEU A 44 7.12 2.72 1.26
CA LEU A 44 7.38 3.07 -0.14
C LEU A 44 6.09 3.26 -0.92
N VAL A 45 5.16 2.31 -0.81
CA VAL A 45 3.88 2.40 -1.52
C VAL A 45 3.03 3.55 -1.01
N LEU A 46 2.96 3.76 0.31
CA LEU A 46 2.20 4.87 0.89
C LEU A 46 2.78 6.23 0.51
N VAL A 47 4.10 6.35 0.40
CA VAL A 47 4.79 7.54 -0.12
C VAL A 47 4.35 7.81 -1.55
N TYR A 48 4.45 6.79 -2.42
CA TYR A 48 4.05 6.92 -3.83
C TYR A 48 2.57 7.29 -3.96
N LEU A 49 1.66 6.61 -3.25
CA LEU A 49 0.22 6.89 -3.31
C LEU A 49 -0.16 8.27 -2.77
N ARG A 50 0.60 8.80 -1.79
CA ARG A 50 0.32 10.12 -1.22
C ARG A 50 0.85 11.25 -2.10
N LYS A 51 2.08 11.12 -2.60
CA LYS A 51 2.78 12.20 -3.28
C LYS A 51 2.72 12.13 -4.80
N GLY A 52 2.55 10.94 -5.37
CA GLY A 52 2.57 10.73 -6.82
C GLY A 52 3.92 11.01 -7.49
N GLU A 53 5.02 10.97 -6.72
CA GLU A 53 6.37 11.18 -7.25
C GLU A 53 6.77 10.07 -8.24
N PRO A 54 7.68 10.35 -9.20
CA PRO A 54 8.19 9.35 -10.13
C PRO A 54 8.76 8.12 -9.41
N PHE A 55 8.57 6.93 -9.99
CA PHE A 55 9.10 5.68 -9.43
C PHE A 55 10.62 5.69 -9.25
N ALA A 56 11.35 6.47 -10.05
CA ALA A 56 12.80 6.60 -9.93
C ALA A 56 13.19 7.31 -8.63
N ASP A 57 12.53 8.42 -8.31
CA ASP A 57 12.81 9.23 -7.12
C ASP A 57 12.39 8.50 -5.85
N VAL A 58 11.21 7.87 -5.88
CA VAL A 58 10.74 7.03 -4.77
C VAL A 58 11.66 5.81 -4.62
N GLY A 59 12.04 5.14 -5.69
CA GLY A 59 12.94 3.98 -5.65
C GLY A 59 14.31 4.32 -5.07
N ALA A 60 14.91 5.43 -5.51
CA ALA A 60 16.18 5.92 -4.98
C ALA A 60 16.13 6.17 -3.48
N GLY A 61 15.03 6.75 -2.97
CA GLY A 61 14.83 6.96 -1.53
C GLY A 61 14.75 5.68 -0.69
N PHE A 62 14.53 4.52 -1.33
CA PHE A 62 14.44 3.20 -0.71
C PHE A 62 15.53 2.23 -1.16
N ASP A 63 16.54 2.70 -1.90
CA ASP A 63 17.63 1.89 -2.43
C ASP A 63 17.14 0.69 -3.27
N VAL A 64 16.13 0.94 -4.12
CA VAL A 64 15.59 -0.05 -5.04
C VAL A 64 15.47 0.51 -6.46
N SER A 65 15.58 -0.38 -7.47
CA SER A 65 15.39 0.02 -8.86
C SER A 65 13.98 0.55 -9.12
N THR A 66 13.84 1.41 -10.14
CA THR A 66 12.54 1.90 -10.64
C THR A 66 11.57 0.74 -10.93
N THR A 67 12.06 -0.33 -11.54
CA THR A 67 11.28 -1.53 -11.86
C THR A 67 10.79 -2.26 -10.60
N THR A 68 11.62 -2.34 -9.57
CA THR A 68 11.26 -2.93 -8.28
C THR A 68 10.25 -2.06 -7.53
N CYS A 69 10.43 -0.74 -7.57
CA CYS A 69 9.49 0.22 -7.03
C CYS A 69 8.11 0.08 -7.69
N TRP A 70 8.06 0.05 -9.03
CA TRP A 70 6.83 -0.18 -9.79
C TRP A 70 6.15 -1.49 -9.40
N ARG A 71 6.92 -2.59 -9.32
CA ARG A 71 6.39 -3.91 -8.91
C ARG A 71 5.75 -3.86 -7.52
N TYR A 72 6.42 -3.27 -6.54
CA TYR A 72 5.91 -3.17 -5.18
C TYR A 72 4.65 -2.31 -5.07
N VAL A 73 4.59 -1.21 -5.83
CA VAL A 73 3.41 -0.36 -5.89
C VAL A 73 2.24 -1.12 -6.51
N ASN A 74 2.43 -1.76 -7.66
CA ASN A 74 1.34 -2.47 -8.34
C ASN A 74 0.81 -3.64 -7.50
N GLU A 75 1.69 -4.48 -6.95
CA GLU A 75 1.33 -5.60 -6.08
C GLU A 75 0.50 -5.12 -4.88
N THR A 76 0.96 -4.07 -4.19
CA THR A 76 0.29 -3.59 -2.98
C THR A 76 -1.03 -2.88 -3.32
N ALA A 77 -1.10 -2.17 -4.45
CA ALA A 77 -2.33 -1.56 -4.94
C ALA A 77 -3.39 -2.62 -5.28
N GLU A 78 -3.01 -3.74 -5.88
CA GLU A 78 -3.90 -4.87 -6.12
C GLU A 78 -4.42 -5.49 -4.82
N LEU A 79 -3.55 -5.70 -3.82
CA LEU A 79 -3.96 -6.18 -2.50
C LEU A 79 -4.95 -5.25 -1.81
N LEU A 80 -4.71 -3.94 -1.89
CA LEU A 80 -5.63 -2.93 -1.36
C LEU A 80 -6.96 -2.94 -2.11
N ALA A 81 -6.93 -3.07 -3.45
CA ALA A 81 -8.13 -3.13 -4.28
C ALA A 81 -8.99 -4.38 -3.98
N GLN A 82 -8.36 -5.52 -3.68
CA GLN A 82 -9.07 -6.74 -3.25
C GLN A 82 -9.77 -6.55 -1.89
N ARG A 83 -9.20 -5.73 -1.01
CA ARG A 83 -9.73 -5.47 0.33
C ARG A 83 -10.69 -4.29 0.40
N ALA A 84 -10.61 -3.36 -0.55
CA ALA A 84 -11.60 -2.31 -0.69
C ALA A 84 -12.98 -2.95 -0.86
N PRO A 85 -13.98 -2.62 -0.02
CA PRO A 85 -15.31 -3.17 -0.16
C PRO A 85 -15.76 -2.84 -1.59
N LYS A 86 -15.94 -3.88 -2.43
CA LYS A 86 -16.31 -3.77 -3.86
C LYS A 86 -17.18 -2.52 -4.01
N ARG A 87 -16.74 -1.49 -4.74
CA ARG A 87 -17.43 -0.16 -4.84
C ARG A 87 -18.95 -0.28 -4.93
N ARG A 88 -19.45 -1.34 -5.57
CA ARG A 88 -20.87 -1.72 -5.68
C ARG A 88 -21.55 -2.09 -4.35
N THR A 89 -20.89 -2.78 -3.44
CA THR A 89 -21.41 -3.15 -2.11
C THR A 89 -21.45 -1.95 -1.17
N ALA A 90 -20.45 -1.06 -1.23
CA ALA A 90 -20.47 0.21 -0.51
C ALA A 90 -21.60 1.13 -1.03
N LEU A 91 -21.72 1.29 -2.35
CA LEU A 91 -22.84 2.01 -2.97
C LEU A 91 -24.20 1.36 -2.67
N ARG A 92 -24.32 0.03 -2.65
CA ARG A 92 -25.56 -0.66 -2.26
C ARG A 92 -25.92 -0.48 -0.78
N ARG A 93 -24.93 -0.38 0.11
CA ARG A 93 -25.15 -0.08 1.53
C ARG A 93 -25.51 1.38 1.76
N ALA A 94 -24.92 2.30 1.01
CA ALA A 94 -25.30 3.73 1.02
C ALA A 94 -26.71 3.93 0.45
N LYS A 95 -27.01 3.30 -0.70
CA LYS A 95 -28.35 3.31 -1.29
C LYS A 95 -29.37 2.74 -0.31
N ARG A 96 -29.13 1.57 0.32
CA ARG A 96 -30.06 0.99 1.31
C ARG A 96 -30.30 1.88 2.54
N ARG A 97 -29.33 2.67 2.99
CA ARG A 97 -29.53 3.61 4.10
C ARG A 97 -30.34 4.85 3.70
N ALA A 98 -30.29 5.25 2.43
CA ALA A 98 -31.05 6.38 1.90
C ALA A 98 -32.55 6.07 1.64
N TRP A 99 -33.01 4.82 1.82
CA TRP A 99 -34.45 4.45 1.75
C TRP A 99 -35.10 4.35 3.14
N HIS A 100 -34.38 4.67 4.21
CA HIS A 100 -34.87 4.63 5.60
C HIS A 100 -34.95 6.04 6.24
N THR A 101 -35.02 7.08 5.42
CA THR A 101 -35.35 8.47 5.81
C THR A 101 -36.42 8.96 4.85
#